data_AF-A0A5Q4DXE1-F1
#
_entry.id   AF-A0A5Q4DXE1-F1
#
_cell.length_a   1.000
_cell.length_b   1.000
_cell.length_c   1.000
_cell.angle_alpha   90.00
_cell.angle_beta   90.00
_cell.angle_gamma   90.00
#
_symmetry.space_group_name_H-M   'P 1'
#
loop_
_entity.id
_entity.type
_entity.pdbx_description
1 polymer ?
#
loop_
_entity_poly.entity_id
_entity_poly.type
_entity_poly.pdbx_seq_one_letter_code
_entity_poly.pdbx_strand_id
1 'polypeptide(L)'
;MDTQTKLKAGTMFETLPQPKLDGIIAMMQAFAEDPRMGKIDLGVGVYRDEAGRTPVLQAVKAAERRCVETQESKSYLSLAGDQAFLDTMETLLLGGAVPSARVAAVGTPGGTSAVRQICELIRSARPEAVVWVSAQTWPNHAPLIAASGLEMRPYRYLDSDKGGLDHMGLFADLEQVAAGDVVLLHGCCHNPTGVDLSAQDWAEIAALLERRGAVPFIDMAYQGFGEGVRGHVHSPATFLR
;
A
#
# COMPACT_ATOMS: atom_id res chain seq x y z
N MET A 1 51.14 30.63 3.49
CA MET A 1 49.97 30.25 4.30
C MET A 1 48.75 30.63 3.46
N ASP A 2 48.42 29.86 2.43
CA ASP A 2 47.82 28.51 2.45
C ASP A 2 46.38 28.52 2.99
N THR A 3 45.42 28.51 2.06
CA THR A 3 44.03 28.04 2.22
C THR A 3 43.37 27.87 0.85
N GLN A 4 44.15 27.43 -0.15
CA GLN A 4 43.61 26.77 -1.34
C GLN A 4 43.97 25.30 -1.27
N THR A 5 43.39 24.63 -0.28
CA THR A 5 43.43 23.18 -0.21
C THR A 5 42.53 22.66 -1.32
N LYS A 6 43.18 22.17 -2.39
CA LYS A 6 42.63 21.24 -3.38
C LYS A 6 41.63 20.29 -2.70
N LEU A 7 40.34 20.44 -2.99
CA LEU A 7 39.37 19.39 -2.69
C LEU A 7 39.77 18.16 -3.52
N LYS A 8 39.96 17.09 -2.77
CA LYS A 8 40.60 15.82 -3.11
C LYS A 8 39.73 14.99 -4.05
N ALA A 9 40.31 13.89 -4.52
CA ALA A 9 39.65 12.76 -5.19
C ALA A 9 38.21 12.53 -4.69
N GLY A 10 37.33 12.20 -5.65
CA GLY A 10 35.88 12.08 -5.55
C GLY A 10 35.33 11.75 -4.16
N THR A 11 34.55 12.68 -3.62
CA THR A 11 33.81 12.53 -2.37
C THR A 11 32.52 11.76 -2.63
N MET A 12 32.41 10.49 -2.21
CA MET A 12 31.28 9.50 -2.24
C MET A 12 29.88 9.92 -2.77
N PHE A 13 29.41 11.14 -2.54
CA PHE A 13 28.08 11.64 -2.86
C PHE A 13 28.03 12.64 -4.02
N GLU A 14 29.16 12.99 -4.62
CA GLU A 14 29.28 13.96 -5.72
C GLU A 14 28.60 13.51 -7.02
N THR A 15 28.42 12.20 -7.18
CA THR A 15 27.70 11.58 -8.31
C THR A 15 26.21 11.41 -8.06
N LEU A 16 25.72 11.67 -6.85
CA LEU A 16 24.31 11.50 -6.55
C LEU A 16 23.48 12.60 -7.24
N PRO A 17 22.45 12.23 -8.03
CA PRO A 17 21.54 13.22 -8.58
C PRO A 17 20.74 13.87 -7.44
N GLN A 18 20.31 15.11 -7.66
CA GLN A 18 19.32 15.74 -6.78
C GLN A 18 18.05 14.88 -6.76
N PRO A 19 17.52 14.54 -5.57
CA PRO A 19 16.33 13.72 -5.49
C PRO A 19 15.15 14.48 -6.10
N LYS A 20 14.34 13.79 -6.90
CA LYS A 20 13.07 14.33 -7.36
C LYS A 20 12.14 14.45 -6.15
N LEU A 21 11.65 15.65 -5.88
CA LEU A 21 10.68 15.88 -4.81
C LEU A 21 9.38 15.11 -5.10
N ASP A 22 8.86 14.48 -4.06
CA ASP A 22 7.54 13.84 -4.10
C ASP A 22 6.46 14.92 -4.29
N GLY A 23 5.50 14.66 -5.19
CA GLY A 23 4.48 15.64 -5.56
C GLY A 23 3.54 16.00 -4.41
N ILE A 24 3.26 15.04 -3.50
CA ILE A 24 2.41 15.28 -2.33
C ILE A 24 3.19 16.14 -1.33
N ILE A 25 4.46 15.83 -1.06
CA ILE A 25 5.30 16.63 -0.16
C ILE A 25 5.48 18.07 -0.69
N ALA A 26 5.73 18.23 -1.98
CA ALA A 26 5.86 19.55 -2.60
C ALA A 26 4.55 20.36 -2.46
N MET A 27 3.39 19.72 -2.63
CA MET A 27 2.09 20.36 -2.45
C MET A 27 1.82 20.73 -0.99
N MET A 28 2.20 19.90 -0.02
CA MET A 28 2.12 20.22 1.41
C MET A 28 2.93 21.47 1.76
N GLN A 29 4.15 21.56 1.23
CA GLN A 29 5.01 22.72 1.45
C GLN A 29 4.41 23.98 0.83
N ALA A 30 3.97 23.91 -0.43
CA ALA A 30 3.32 25.03 -1.09
C ALA A 30 2.05 25.48 -0.36
N PHE A 31 1.24 24.53 0.13
CA PHE A 31 0.07 24.83 0.96
C PHE A 31 0.48 25.52 2.26
N ALA A 32 1.53 25.06 2.96
CA ALA A 32 1.99 25.66 4.20
C ALA A 32 2.49 27.10 4.01
N GLU A 33 3.26 27.35 2.94
CA GLU A 33 3.87 28.64 2.62
C GLU A 33 2.88 29.70 2.11
N ASP A 34 1.70 29.29 1.63
CA ASP A 34 0.68 30.21 1.11
C ASP A 34 0.08 31.10 2.22
N PRO A 35 0.24 32.44 2.19
CA PRO A 35 -0.24 33.30 3.26
C PRO A 35 -1.76 33.56 3.23
N ARG A 36 -2.47 33.10 2.19
CA ARG A 36 -3.90 33.39 2.02
C ARG A 36 -4.74 32.74 3.12
N MET A 37 -5.61 33.55 3.74
CA MET A 37 -6.64 33.06 4.65
C MET A 37 -7.74 32.32 3.86
N GLY A 38 -8.27 31.23 4.44
CA GLY A 38 -9.32 30.42 3.80
C GLY A 38 -8.84 29.45 2.71
N LYS A 39 -7.52 29.22 2.59
CA LYS A 39 -6.97 28.15 1.74
C LYS A 39 -7.43 26.77 2.22
N ILE A 40 -7.68 25.87 1.28
CA ILE A 40 -8.17 24.51 1.53
C ILE A 40 -7.12 23.52 1.01
N ASP A 41 -6.74 22.56 1.86
CA ASP A 41 -5.84 21.46 1.50
C ASP A 41 -6.67 20.23 1.11
N LEU A 42 -6.68 19.91 -0.18
CA LEU A 42 -7.30 18.71 -0.75
C LEU A 42 -6.24 17.73 -1.29
N GLY A 43 -5.00 17.88 -0.84
CA GLY A 43 -3.86 17.18 -1.41
C GLY A 43 -3.52 15.88 -0.70
N VAL A 44 -3.27 15.96 0.61
CA VAL A 44 -2.86 14.79 1.39
C VAL A 44 -4.08 13.99 1.84
N GLY A 45 -4.06 12.68 1.59
CA GLY A 45 -5.08 11.74 2.06
C GLY A 45 -5.01 11.46 3.57
N VAL A 46 -5.14 12.48 4.40
CA VAL A 46 -5.27 12.34 5.86
C VAL A 46 -6.64 12.84 6.29
N TYR A 47 -7.34 12.03 7.09
CA TYR A 47 -8.63 12.41 7.65
C TYR A 47 -8.50 13.69 8.48
N ARG A 48 -9.35 14.68 8.19
CA ARG A 48 -9.47 15.92 8.94
C ARG A 48 -10.89 16.07 9.50
N ASP A 49 -10.98 16.63 10.70
CA ASP A 49 -12.26 17.02 11.29
C ASP A 49 -12.80 18.32 10.64
N GLU A 50 -14.00 18.74 11.06
CA GLU A 50 -14.67 19.96 10.58
C GLU A 50 -13.85 21.24 10.84
N ALA A 51 -12.89 21.19 11.77
CA ALA A 51 -11.97 22.28 12.07
C ALA A 51 -10.64 22.18 11.27
N GLY A 52 -10.53 21.23 10.34
CA GLY A 52 -9.35 21.02 9.51
C GLY A 52 -8.16 20.38 10.25
N ARG A 53 -8.38 19.80 11.44
CA ARG A 53 -7.33 19.16 12.26
C ARG A 53 -7.32 17.66 11.99
N THR A 54 -6.20 16.99 12.25
CA THR A 54 -6.08 15.53 12.21
C THR A 54 -6.29 14.94 13.61
N PRO A 55 -7.51 14.47 13.96
CA PRO A 55 -7.80 14.06 15.33
C PRO A 55 -7.16 12.70 15.67
N VAL A 56 -6.69 12.56 16.91
CA VAL A 56 -6.43 11.23 17.48
C VAL A 56 -7.76 10.65 17.94
N LEU A 57 -8.11 9.48 17.39
CA LEU A 57 -9.39 8.81 17.65
C LEU A 57 -9.57 8.48 19.15
N GLN A 58 -10.80 8.52 19.63
CA GLN A 58 -11.12 8.25 21.05
C GLN A 58 -10.63 6.87 21.51
N ALA A 59 -10.79 5.85 20.67
CA ALA A 59 -10.29 4.50 20.94
C ALA A 59 -8.77 4.44 21.06
N VAL A 60 -8.04 5.20 20.22
CA VAL A 60 -6.57 5.31 20.28
C VAL A 60 -6.14 5.99 21.57
N LYS A 61 -6.78 7.10 21.96
CA LYS A 61 -6.49 7.76 23.25
C LYS A 61 -6.74 6.85 24.46
N ALA A 62 -7.78 6.02 24.41
CA ALA A 62 -8.06 5.05 25.46
C ALA A 62 -6.99 3.96 25.53
N ALA A 63 -6.56 3.44 24.38
CA ALA A 63 -5.49 2.44 24.29
C ALA A 63 -4.14 3.02 24.77
N GLU A 64 -3.78 4.23 24.36
CA GLU A 64 -2.56 4.92 24.81
C GLU A 64 -2.52 5.06 26.33
N ARG A 65 -3.63 5.49 26.95
CA ARG A 65 -3.74 5.61 28.41
C ARG A 65 -3.52 4.27 29.10
N ARG A 66 -4.18 3.21 28.60
CA ARG A 66 -4.02 1.86 29.13
C ARG A 66 -2.56 1.40 29.02
N CYS A 67 -1.90 1.64 27.88
CA CYS A 67 -0.48 1.30 27.72
C CYS A 67 0.40 2.03 28.73
N VAL A 68 0.17 3.33 28.98
CA VAL A 68 0.92 4.09 30.00
C VAL A 68 0.72 3.50 31.40
N GLU A 69 -0.50 3.08 31.72
CA GLU A 69 -0.85 2.55 33.04
C GLU A 69 -0.37 1.10 33.26
N THR A 70 -0.36 0.26 32.21
CA THR A 70 -0.18 -1.19 32.36
C THR A 70 1.05 -1.78 31.69
N GLN A 71 1.80 -1.03 30.88
CA GLN A 71 2.98 -1.59 30.20
C GLN A 71 4.14 -1.77 31.17
N GLU A 72 4.57 -3.02 31.34
CA GLU A 72 5.64 -3.38 32.28
C GLU A 72 7.04 -3.34 31.66
N SER A 73 7.15 -3.42 30.33
CA SER A 73 8.45 -3.50 29.65
C SER A 73 8.47 -2.87 28.26
N LYS A 74 9.67 -2.48 27.82
CA LYS A 74 10.04 -2.05 26.47
C LYS A 74 11.01 -3.03 25.79
N SER A 75 11.13 -4.25 26.30
CA SER A 75 11.97 -5.31 25.73
C SER A 75 11.60 -5.60 24.28
N TYR A 76 12.55 -6.20 23.55
CA TYR A 76 12.32 -6.64 22.18
C TYR A 76 11.13 -7.60 22.07
N LEU A 77 10.37 -7.41 21.00
CA LEU A 77 9.38 -8.38 20.52
C LEU A 77 10.07 -9.47 19.69
N SER A 78 9.29 -10.47 19.27
CA SER A 78 9.77 -11.42 18.26
C SER A 78 10.05 -10.71 16.92
N LEU A 79 10.81 -11.35 16.03
CA LEU A 79 11.07 -10.80 14.68
C LEU A 79 9.77 -10.60 13.88
N ALA A 80 8.76 -11.43 14.11
CA ALA A 80 7.45 -11.29 13.48
C ALA A 80 6.62 -10.17 14.11
N GLY A 81 6.96 -9.70 15.31
CA GLY A 81 6.21 -8.70 16.07
C GLY A 81 5.46 -9.28 17.27
N ASP A 82 4.42 -8.57 17.71
CA ASP A 82 3.55 -8.96 18.81
C ASP A 82 2.48 -9.97 18.35
N GLN A 83 2.44 -11.17 18.93
CA GLN A 83 1.56 -12.23 18.45
C GLN A 83 0.07 -11.87 18.60
N ALA A 84 -0.32 -11.21 19.70
CA ALA A 84 -1.72 -10.85 19.92
C ALA A 84 -2.20 -9.82 18.89
N PHE A 85 -1.34 -8.88 18.49
CA PHE A 85 -1.59 -7.97 17.38
C PHE A 85 -1.76 -8.74 16.06
N LEU A 86 -0.86 -9.67 15.75
CA LEU A 86 -0.94 -10.47 14.51
C LEU A 86 -2.23 -11.30 14.43
N ASP A 87 -2.60 -12.00 15.50
CA ASP A 87 -3.84 -12.81 15.57
C ASP A 87 -5.09 -11.93 15.39
N THR A 88 -5.06 -10.73 15.97
CA THR A 88 -6.14 -9.75 15.83
C THR A 88 -6.25 -9.26 14.39
N MET A 89 -5.12 -8.97 13.74
CA MET A 89 -5.10 -8.53 12.33
C MET A 89 -5.53 -9.64 11.37
N GLU A 90 -5.12 -10.89 11.61
CA GLU A 90 -5.60 -12.05 10.86
C GLU A 90 -7.13 -12.16 10.94
N THR A 91 -7.69 -12.06 12.16
CA THR A 91 -9.15 -12.11 12.36
C THR A 91 -9.85 -10.95 11.67
N LEU A 92 -9.29 -9.74 11.75
CA LEU A 92 -9.87 -8.54 11.13
C LEU A 92 -9.89 -8.62 9.60
N LEU A 93 -8.82 -9.14 8.99
CA LEU A 93 -8.66 -9.19 7.53
C LEU A 93 -9.34 -10.41 6.91
N LEU A 94 -9.22 -11.58 7.55
CA LEU A 94 -9.63 -12.86 6.96
C LEU A 94 -10.92 -13.41 7.55
N GLY A 95 -11.32 -12.96 8.75
CA GLY A 95 -12.58 -13.40 9.38
C GLY A 95 -12.71 -14.92 9.56
N GLY A 96 -11.60 -15.65 9.65
CA GLY A 96 -11.59 -17.12 9.71
C GLY A 96 -11.90 -17.82 8.39
N ALA A 97 -11.79 -17.13 7.25
CA ALA A 97 -12.00 -17.71 5.92
C ALA A 97 -11.08 -18.92 5.62
N VAL A 98 -9.91 -18.99 6.28
CA VAL A 98 -8.98 -20.12 6.22
C VAL A 98 -8.52 -20.52 7.61
N PRO A 99 -8.09 -21.78 7.81
CA PRO A 99 -7.44 -22.19 9.06
C PRO A 99 -6.16 -21.37 9.30
N SER A 100 -5.93 -20.89 10.52
CA SER A 100 -4.74 -20.10 10.87
C SER A 100 -3.42 -20.80 10.58
N ALA A 101 -3.39 -22.14 10.56
CA ALA A 101 -2.22 -22.92 10.15
C ALA A 101 -1.79 -22.69 8.68
N ARG A 102 -2.64 -22.06 7.87
CA ARG A 102 -2.36 -21.64 6.49
C ARG A 102 -1.99 -20.16 6.36
N VAL A 103 -1.93 -19.41 7.46
CA VAL A 103 -1.64 -17.98 7.47
C VAL A 103 -0.26 -17.75 8.05
N ALA A 104 0.53 -16.89 7.40
CA ALA A 104 1.76 -16.36 7.94
C ALA A 104 1.62 -14.84 8.06
N ALA A 105 1.98 -14.28 9.21
CA ALA A 105 1.85 -12.87 9.50
C ALA A 105 3.15 -12.31 10.10
N VAL A 106 3.54 -11.12 9.64
CA VAL A 106 4.68 -10.36 10.16
C VAL A 106 4.27 -8.89 10.25
N GLY A 107 4.50 -8.28 11.41
CA GLY A 107 4.27 -6.87 11.67
C GLY A 107 5.33 -6.02 10.99
N THR A 108 4.90 -4.92 10.37
CA THR A 108 5.80 -4.02 9.66
C THR A 108 5.50 -2.55 10.01
N PRO A 109 6.47 -1.62 9.87
CA PRO A 109 6.21 -0.19 10.00
C PRO A 109 5.32 0.34 8.86
N GLY A 110 4.00 0.21 9.03
CA GLY A 110 2.99 0.68 8.09
C GLY A 110 2.95 -0.08 6.75
N GLY A 111 1.95 0.25 5.92
CA GLY A 111 1.72 -0.41 4.63
C GLY A 111 2.90 -0.32 3.66
N THR A 112 3.62 0.81 3.63
CA THR A 112 4.83 0.98 2.80
C THR A 112 5.86 -0.12 3.03
N SER A 113 6.14 -0.45 4.30
CA SER A 113 7.11 -1.48 4.66
C SER A 113 6.60 -2.89 4.37
N ALA A 114 5.28 -3.11 4.50
CA ALA A 114 4.64 -4.36 4.09
C ALA A 114 4.82 -4.60 2.58
N VAL A 115 4.51 -3.59 1.76
CA VAL A 115 4.67 -3.66 0.30
C VAL A 115 6.12 -3.92 -0.07
N ARG A 116 7.07 -3.21 0.56
CA ARG A 116 8.50 -3.43 0.34
C ARG A 116 8.92 -4.87 0.62
N GLN A 117 8.56 -5.40 1.79
CA GLN A 117 8.92 -6.76 2.19
C GLN A 117 8.29 -7.82 1.28
N ILE A 118 7.04 -7.62 0.84
CA ILE A 118 6.39 -8.52 -0.13
C ILE A 118 7.15 -8.48 -1.47
N CYS A 119 7.54 -7.31 -1.96
CA CYS A 119 8.34 -7.21 -3.18
C CYS A 119 9.70 -7.92 -3.05
N GLU A 120 10.38 -7.80 -1.91
CA GLU A 120 11.64 -8.52 -1.65
C GLU A 120 11.45 -10.03 -1.54
N LEU A 121 10.34 -10.48 -0.95
CA LEU A 121 9.96 -11.89 -0.89
C LEU A 121 9.68 -12.46 -2.29
N ILE A 122 8.91 -11.73 -3.11
CA ILE A 122 8.66 -12.09 -4.51
C ILE A 122 9.99 -12.20 -5.26
N ARG A 123 10.86 -11.19 -5.16
CA ARG A 123 12.18 -11.19 -5.81
C ARG A 123 13.05 -12.38 -5.41
N SER A 124 12.95 -12.79 -4.15
CA SER A 124 13.71 -13.93 -3.61
C SER A 124 13.15 -15.28 -4.07
N ALA A 125 11.82 -15.38 -4.21
CA ALA A 125 11.14 -16.61 -4.60
C ALA A 125 11.09 -16.81 -6.13
N ARG A 126 10.84 -15.73 -6.89
CA ARG A 126 10.74 -15.69 -8.36
C ARG A 126 11.33 -14.39 -8.92
N PRO A 127 12.66 -14.34 -9.13
CA PRO A 127 13.37 -13.21 -9.72
C PRO A 127 12.76 -12.62 -11.01
N GLU A 128 12.13 -13.48 -11.81
CA GLU A 128 11.58 -13.20 -13.13
C GLU A 128 10.12 -12.76 -13.12
N ALA A 129 9.45 -12.78 -11.96
CA ALA A 129 8.04 -12.43 -11.87
C ALA A 129 7.80 -10.97 -12.26
N VAL A 130 6.77 -10.74 -13.07
CA VAL A 130 6.26 -9.39 -13.36
C VAL A 130 5.19 -9.03 -12.34
N VAL A 131 5.30 -7.84 -11.77
CA VAL A 131 4.25 -7.26 -10.90
C VAL A 131 3.33 -6.39 -11.75
N TRP A 132 2.11 -6.86 -11.96
CA TRP A 132 1.06 -6.15 -12.66
C TRP A 132 0.36 -5.18 -11.71
N VAL A 133 0.27 -3.91 -12.09
CA VAL A 133 -0.29 -2.83 -11.24
C VAL A 133 -1.29 -2.01 -12.05
N SER A 134 -2.38 -1.55 -11.45
CA SER A 134 -3.34 -0.68 -12.14
C SER A 134 -2.64 0.58 -12.68
N ALA A 135 -3.02 1.01 -13.89
CA ALA A 135 -2.39 2.15 -14.57
C ALA A 135 -2.44 3.44 -13.74
N GLN A 136 -3.56 3.67 -13.06
CA GLN A 136 -3.65 4.62 -11.95
C GLN A 136 -3.42 3.84 -10.65
N THR A 137 -2.51 4.28 -9.80
CA THR A 137 -2.19 3.58 -8.54
C THR A 137 -1.52 4.54 -7.56
N TRP A 138 -1.33 4.11 -6.30
CA TRP A 138 -0.58 4.86 -5.32
C TRP A 138 0.85 5.12 -5.84
N PRO A 139 1.32 6.39 -5.93
CA PRO A 139 2.58 6.72 -6.61
C PRO A 139 3.82 5.98 -6.10
N ASN A 140 3.78 5.49 -4.86
CA ASN A 140 4.90 4.80 -4.25
C ASN A 140 5.00 3.31 -4.63
N HIS A 141 4.00 2.71 -5.29
CA HIS A 141 4.10 1.32 -5.77
C HIS A 141 5.28 1.15 -6.74
N ALA A 142 5.39 2.00 -7.76
CA ALA A 142 6.43 1.92 -8.77
C ALA A 142 7.86 2.00 -8.20
N PRO A 143 8.24 3.00 -7.38
CA PRO A 143 9.59 3.05 -6.80
C PRO A 143 9.87 1.90 -5.84
N LEU A 144 8.88 1.39 -5.09
CA LEU A 144 9.07 0.24 -4.19
C LEU A 144 9.37 -1.04 -4.98
N ILE A 145 8.59 -1.33 -6.03
CA ILE A 145 8.78 -2.50 -6.90
C ILE A 145 10.13 -2.41 -7.62
N ALA A 146 10.43 -1.25 -8.23
CA ALA A 146 11.68 -1.03 -8.95
C ALA A 146 12.91 -1.18 -8.04
N ALA A 147 12.84 -0.66 -6.81
CA ALA A 147 13.93 -0.79 -5.85
C ALA A 147 14.13 -2.23 -5.33
N SER A 148 13.18 -3.15 -5.58
CA SER A 148 13.35 -4.59 -5.33
C SER A 148 13.85 -5.35 -6.56
N GLY A 149 14.08 -4.66 -7.68
CA GLY A 149 14.62 -5.24 -8.92
C GLY A 149 13.61 -6.11 -9.69
N LEU A 150 12.31 -5.89 -9.47
CA LEU A 150 11.23 -6.57 -10.19
C LEU A 150 10.75 -5.71 -11.37
N GLU A 151 10.27 -6.37 -12.44
CA GLU A 151 9.57 -5.69 -13.52
C GLU A 151 8.16 -5.30 -13.06
N MET A 152 7.75 -4.07 -13.36
CA MET A 152 6.38 -3.61 -13.18
C MET A 152 5.71 -3.45 -14.54
N ARG A 153 4.48 -3.96 -14.69
CA ARG A 153 3.67 -3.76 -15.89
C ARG A 153 2.31 -3.17 -15.55
N PRO A 154 1.87 -2.09 -16.23
CA PRO A 154 0.55 -1.53 -15.97
C PRO A 154 -0.55 -2.38 -16.61
N TYR A 155 -1.73 -2.44 -15.98
CA TYR A 155 -2.99 -2.87 -16.61
C TYR A 155 -4.03 -1.75 -16.52
N ARG A 156 -4.91 -1.64 -17.51
CA ARG A 156 -5.98 -0.62 -17.55
C ARG A 156 -6.93 -0.76 -16.37
N TYR A 157 -7.40 0.38 -15.86
CA TYR A 157 -8.25 0.42 -14.67
C TYR A 157 -9.38 1.44 -14.78
N LEU A 158 -9.06 2.72 -15.02
CA LEU A 158 -10.07 3.77 -15.13
C LEU A 158 -10.39 4.12 -16.59
N ASP A 159 -11.67 4.12 -16.96
CA ASP A 159 -12.17 4.76 -18.17
C ASP A 159 -12.26 6.28 -17.89
N SER A 160 -11.28 7.02 -18.41
CA SER A 160 -11.18 8.48 -18.16
C SER A 160 -12.33 9.28 -18.73
N ASP A 161 -13.03 8.75 -19.74
CA ASP A 161 -14.13 9.44 -20.40
C ASP A 161 -15.44 9.21 -19.64
N LYS A 162 -15.62 8.02 -19.05
CA LYS A 162 -16.84 7.66 -18.30
C LYS A 162 -16.73 7.82 -16.79
N GLY A 163 -15.53 7.98 -16.24
CA GLY A 163 -15.29 8.14 -14.80
C GLY A 163 -15.54 6.88 -13.97
N GLY A 164 -15.39 5.70 -14.56
CA GLY A 164 -15.63 4.40 -13.91
C GLY A 164 -14.60 3.35 -14.32
N LEU A 165 -14.81 2.09 -13.91
CA LEU A 165 -13.89 1.00 -14.22
C LEU A 165 -13.88 0.73 -15.74
N ASP A 166 -12.70 0.72 -16.37
CA ASP A 166 -12.47 0.17 -17.70
C ASP A 166 -12.43 -1.36 -17.62
N HIS A 167 -13.60 -1.97 -17.40
CA HIS A 167 -13.75 -3.42 -17.21
C HIS A 167 -13.15 -4.19 -18.39
N MET A 168 -13.51 -3.83 -19.63
CA MET A 168 -13.01 -4.51 -20.83
C MET A 168 -11.48 -4.39 -20.96
N GLY A 169 -10.91 -3.20 -20.72
CA GLY A 169 -9.48 -3.00 -20.80
C GLY A 169 -8.71 -3.73 -19.71
N LEU A 170 -9.23 -3.71 -18.48
CA LEU A 170 -8.68 -4.45 -17.35
C LEU A 170 -8.55 -5.93 -17.67
N PHE A 171 -9.63 -6.59 -18.09
CA PHE A 171 -9.60 -8.02 -18.37
C PHE A 171 -8.75 -8.37 -19.60
N ALA A 172 -8.75 -7.53 -20.64
CA ALA A 172 -7.89 -7.73 -21.80
C ALA A 172 -6.39 -7.67 -21.46
N ASP A 173 -6.00 -6.85 -20.49
CA ASP A 173 -4.61 -6.77 -20.02
C ASP A 173 -4.28 -7.92 -19.06
N LEU A 174 -5.18 -8.25 -18.12
CA LEU A 174 -4.95 -9.34 -17.17
C LEU A 174 -4.92 -10.73 -17.84
N GLU A 175 -5.59 -10.94 -18.97
CA GLU A 175 -5.45 -12.17 -19.77
C GLU A 175 -4.03 -12.40 -20.33
N GLN A 176 -3.13 -11.41 -20.23
CA GLN A 176 -1.72 -11.55 -20.63
C GLN A 176 -0.79 -11.93 -19.48
N VAL A 177 -1.28 -11.95 -18.24
CA VAL A 177 -0.51 -12.34 -17.05
C VAL A 177 0.01 -13.76 -17.20
N ALA A 178 1.30 -13.99 -16.93
CA ALA A 178 1.91 -15.31 -17.03
C ALA A 178 1.80 -16.09 -15.71
N ALA A 179 1.96 -17.41 -15.78
CA ALA A 179 2.04 -18.23 -14.57
C ALA A 179 3.25 -17.82 -13.72
N GLY A 180 3.01 -17.58 -12.43
CA GLY A 180 4.03 -17.09 -11.49
C GLY A 180 4.16 -15.56 -11.42
N ASP A 181 3.50 -14.80 -12.29
CA ASP A 181 3.38 -13.35 -12.15
C ASP A 181 2.50 -12.98 -10.94
N VAL A 182 2.61 -11.73 -10.51
CA VAL A 182 1.87 -11.16 -9.38
C VAL A 182 0.96 -10.05 -9.87
N VAL A 183 -0.28 -10.00 -9.38
CA VAL A 183 -1.22 -8.90 -9.68
C VAL A 183 -1.52 -8.13 -8.40
N LEU A 184 -1.06 -6.89 -8.34
CA LEU A 184 -1.31 -5.97 -7.22
C LEU A 184 -2.70 -5.35 -7.37
N LEU A 185 -3.57 -5.60 -6.38
CA LEU A 185 -4.94 -5.09 -6.33
C LEU A 185 -5.13 -4.24 -5.07
N HIS A 186 -5.81 -3.10 -5.20
CA HIS A 186 -6.25 -2.33 -4.05
C HIS A 186 -7.46 -3.04 -3.44
N GLY A 187 -7.42 -3.35 -2.14
CA GLY A 187 -8.45 -4.12 -1.47
C GLY A 187 -9.80 -3.39 -1.38
N CYS A 188 -9.76 -2.07 -1.23
CA CYS A 188 -10.90 -1.15 -1.31
C CYS A 188 -10.37 0.29 -1.35
N CYS A 189 -11.27 1.25 -1.63
CA CYS A 189 -10.99 2.67 -1.75
C CYS A 189 -9.75 2.94 -2.62
N HIS A 190 -9.80 2.48 -3.88
CA HIS A 190 -8.66 2.55 -4.80
C HIS A 190 -7.98 3.91 -4.79
N ASN A 191 -6.67 3.94 -4.54
CA ASN A 191 -5.88 5.16 -4.58
C ASN A 191 -5.14 5.26 -5.93
N PRO A 192 -5.38 6.31 -6.74
CA PRO A 192 -6.04 7.58 -6.39
C PRO A 192 -7.51 7.73 -6.86
N THR A 193 -8.09 6.71 -7.52
CA THR A 193 -9.31 6.93 -8.33
C THR A 193 -10.61 6.95 -7.52
N GLY A 194 -10.64 6.27 -6.37
CA GLY A 194 -11.86 6.00 -5.59
C GLY A 194 -12.84 5.05 -6.27
N VAL A 195 -12.51 4.49 -7.44
CA VAL A 195 -13.35 3.52 -8.15
C VAL A 195 -12.97 2.12 -7.68
N ASP A 196 -13.90 1.44 -7.00
CA ASP A 196 -13.67 0.11 -6.46
C ASP A 196 -14.23 -1.00 -7.37
N LEU A 197 -13.59 -2.17 -7.29
CA LEU A 197 -14.06 -3.39 -7.92
C LEU A 197 -15.34 -3.89 -7.25
N SER A 198 -16.33 -4.27 -8.03
CA SER A 198 -17.54 -4.92 -7.54
C SER A 198 -17.25 -6.36 -7.07
N ALA A 199 -18.18 -6.97 -6.32
CA ALA A 199 -18.05 -8.37 -5.93
C ALA A 199 -17.97 -9.33 -7.14
N GLN A 200 -18.61 -8.97 -8.26
CA GLN A 200 -18.51 -9.72 -9.51
C GLN A 200 -17.11 -9.61 -10.11
N ASP A 201 -16.53 -8.40 -10.14
CA ASP A 201 -15.18 -8.18 -10.66
C ASP A 201 -14.15 -8.98 -9.85
N TRP A 202 -14.26 -8.97 -8.52
CA TRP A 202 -13.40 -9.78 -7.65
C TRP A 202 -13.47 -11.28 -7.97
N ALA A 203 -14.67 -11.82 -8.19
CA ALA A 203 -14.86 -13.23 -8.53
C ALA A 203 -14.28 -13.57 -9.92
N GLU A 204 -14.49 -12.70 -10.91
CA GLU A 204 -13.97 -12.87 -12.27
C GLU A 204 -12.43 -12.78 -12.30
N ILE A 205 -11.85 -11.83 -11.56
CA ILE A 205 -10.39 -11.70 -11.41
C ILE A 205 -9.82 -12.93 -10.69
N ALA A 206 -10.42 -13.37 -9.59
CA ALA A 206 -9.96 -14.57 -8.87
C ALA A 206 -9.93 -15.81 -9.77
N ALA A 207 -11.02 -16.05 -10.51
CA ALA A 207 -11.09 -17.15 -11.47
C ALA A 207 -10.05 -17.00 -12.60
N LEU A 208 -9.77 -15.77 -13.05
CA LEU A 208 -8.73 -15.52 -14.05
C LEU A 208 -7.34 -15.83 -13.49
N LEU A 209 -6.97 -15.29 -12.33
CA LEU A 209 -5.64 -15.50 -11.75
C LEU A 209 -5.38 -16.98 -11.43
N GLU A 210 -6.40 -17.69 -10.95
CA GLU A 210 -6.32 -19.15 -10.75
C GLU A 210 -6.02 -19.87 -12.08
N ARG A 211 -6.80 -19.61 -13.14
CA ARG A 211 -6.57 -20.21 -14.47
C ARG A 211 -5.19 -19.88 -15.05
N ARG A 212 -4.69 -18.67 -14.81
CA ARG A 212 -3.37 -18.21 -15.30
C ARG A 212 -2.21 -18.70 -14.43
N GLY A 213 -2.47 -19.21 -13.23
CA GLY A 213 -1.44 -19.57 -12.25
C GLY A 213 -0.70 -18.34 -11.69
N ALA A 214 -1.38 -17.20 -11.61
CA ALA A 214 -0.85 -15.94 -11.09
C ALA A 214 -1.22 -15.75 -9.61
N VAL A 215 -0.45 -14.93 -8.90
CA VAL A 215 -0.62 -14.70 -7.46
C VAL A 215 -1.23 -13.32 -7.18
N PRO A 216 -2.34 -13.22 -6.45
CA PRO A 216 -2.87 -11.93 -6.02
C PRO A 216 -1.99 -11.31 -4.92
N PHE A 217 -1.73 -10.02 -5.02
CA PHE A 217 -1.12 -9.20 -3.97
C PHE A 217 -2.10 -8.07 -3.61
N ILE A 218 -2.74 -8.16 -2.45
CA ILE A 218 -3.77 -7.20 -2.03
C ILE A 218 -3.16 -6.10 -1.13
N ASP A 219 -3.21 -4.85 -1.57
CA ASP A 219 -2.91 -3.68 -0.73
C ASP A 219 -4.19 -3.19 -0.04
N MET A 220 -4.26 -3.37 1.29
CA MET A 220 -5.43 -3.07 2.12
C MET A 220 -5.16 -1.92 3.10
N ALA A 221 -5.09 -0.70 2.59
CA ALA A 221 -4.80 0.50 3.39
C ALA A 221 -6.04 1.16 4.01
N TYR A 222 -7.24 0.93 3.45
CA TYR A 222 -8.44 1.73 3.73
C TYR A 222 -9.63 0.92 4.25
N GLN A 223 -9.39 -0.27 4.81
CA GLN A 223 -10.46 -1.08 5.40
C GLN A 223 -11.25 -0.25 6.43
N GLY A 224 -12.56 -0.12 6.21
CA GLY A 224 -13.44 0.70 7.04
C GLY A 224 -13.88 2.02 6.43
N PHE A 225 -13.19 2.53 5.41
CA PHE A 225 -13.52 3.82 4.77
C PHE A 225 -14.53 3.72 3.62
N GLY A 226 -14.71 2.52 3.05
CA GLY A 226 -15.81 2.22 2.11
C GLY A 226 -17.08 1.77 2.84
N GLU A 227 -17.47 0.50 2.69
CA GLU A 227 -18.69 -0.08 3.30
C GLU A 227 -18.56 -0.41 4.81
N GLY A 228 -17.63 0.24 5.52
CA GLY A 228 -17.34 -0.03 6.93
C GLY A 228 -16.41 -1.22 7.18
N VAL A 229 -16.05 -1.45 8.45
CA VAL A 229 -14.95 -2.37 8.83
C VAL A 229 -15.21 -3.82 8.42
N ARG A 230 -16.49 -4.22 8.42
CA ARG A 230 -16.95 -5.56 8.03
C ARG A 230 -17.57 -5.62 6.64
N GLY A 231 -17.72 -4.50 5.92
CA GLY A 231 -18.36 -4.48 4.60
C GLY A 231 -17.48 -5.07 3.50
N HIS A 232 -16.16 -5.02 3.68
CA HIS A 232 -15.16 -5.44 2.68
C HIS A 232 -14.89 -6.94 2.64
N VAL A 233 -15.85 -7.80 3.00
CA VAL A 233 -15.72 -9.27 3.04
C VAL A 233 -15.30 -9.87 1.68
N HIS A 234 -15.39 -9.11 0.60
CA HIS A 234 -15.18 -9.55 -0.77
C HIS A 234 -13.76 -9.36 -1.33
N SER A 235 -12.80 -8.81 -0.57
CA SER A 235 -11.47 -8.46 -1.11
C SER A 235 -10.39 -9.55 -0.95
N PRO A 236 -9.72 -9.80 0.19
CA PRO A 236 -8.78 -10.92 0.30
C PRO A 236 -9.45 -12.30 0.31
N ALA A 237 -10.61 -12.42 0.98
CA ALA A 237 -11.22 -13.72 1.24
C ALA A 237 -11.71 -14.43 -0.04
N THR A 238 -11.92 -13.69 -1.14
CA THR A 238 -12.34 -14.26 -2.43
C THR A 238 -11.27 -15.19 -3.02
N PHE A 239 -9.98 -14.90 -2.82
CA PHE A 239 -8.88 -15.76 -3.31
C PHE A 239 -8.56 -16.94 -2.38
N LEU A 240 -9.23 -17.03 -1.24
CA LEU A 240 -8.94 -18.01 -0.21
C LEU A 240 -9.95 -19.17 -0.15
N ARG A 241 -10.95 -19.15 -1.04
CA ARG A 241 -11.99 -20.18 -1.17
C ARG A 241 -11.54 -21.33 -2.07
#